data_AF-A0A7Z0IQK8-F1
#
_entry.id   AF-A0A7Z0IQK8-F1
#
_cell.length_a   1.000
_cell.length_b   1.000
_cell.length_c   1.000
_cell.angle_alpha   90.00
_cell.angle_beta   90.00
_cell.angle_gamma   90.00
#
_symmetry.space_group_name_H-M   'P 1'
#
loop_
_entity.id
_entity.type
_entity.pdbx_description
1 polymer ?
#
loop_
_entity_poly.entity_id
_entity_poly.type
_entity_poly.pdbx_seq_one_letter_code
_entity_poly.pdbx_strand_id
1 'polypeptide(L)'
;MTKRSDRLVASSWDDDPRHVFLDAHDVMERYGWGKTRGYQNLKDRTMVPPPVLVHPRRWRLDQLLAWEERRMAAAEAALDTTPEGEPAFDAIAALLPRPKRRRSA
;
A
#
# COMPACT_ATOMS: atom_id res chain seq x y z
N MET A 1 7.91 -43.26 14.36
CA MET A 1 7.31 -43.81 13.13
C MET A 1 6.51 -42.72 12.44
N THR A 2 7.01 -42.27 11.29
CA THR A 2 6.50 -41.19 10.45
C THR A 2 5.08 -41.48 9.94
N LYS A 3 4.15 -40.54 10.15
CA LYS A 3 3.00 -40.37 9.25
C LYS A 3 3.10 -39.00 8.61
N ARG A 4 3.97 -38.98 7.60
CA ARG A 4 4.03 -37.95 6.55
C ARG A 4 2.83 -38.15 5.63
N SER A 5 2.28 -37.02 5.21
CA SER A 5 1.72 -36.81 3.87
C SER A 5 0.48 -37.63 3.50
N ASP A 6 -0.68 -37.13 3.91
CA ASP A 6 -1.90 -37.28 3.12
C ASP A 6 -2.69 -35.97 3.19
N ARG A 7 -2.23 -34.96 2.44
CA ARG A 7 -3.03 -33.78 2.08
C ARG A 7 -2.42 -33.05 0.90
N LEU A 8 -2.18 -33.76 -0.19
CA LEU A 8 -1.94 -33.16 -1.50
C LEU A 8 -3.04 -33.66 -2.42
N VAL A 9 -4.10 -32.86 -2.53
CA VAL A 9 -4.88 -32.52 -3.74
C VAL A 9 -6.11 -31.75 -3.23
N ALA A 10 -5.93 -30.47 -2.95
CA ALA A 10 -7.03 -29.50 -2.96
C ALA A 10 -6.68 -28.48 -4.05
N SER A 11 -7.21 -28.78 -5.25
CA SER A 11 -7.57 -27.86 -6.32
C SER A 11 -6.62 -26.68 -6.62
N SER A 12 -5.90 -26.75 -7.74
CA SER A 12 -5.15 -25.65 -8.37
C SER A 12 -6.01 -24.44 -8.84
N TRP A 13 -7.24 -24.34 -8.35
CA TRP A 13 -8.19 -23.24 -8.56
C TRP A 13 -8.27 -22.31 -7.34
N ASP A 14 -7.83 -22.77 -6.16
CA ASP A 14 -7.77 -21.97 -4.93
C ASP A 14 -6.64 -20.92 -4.96
N ASP A 15 -5.65 -21.09 -5.83
CA ASP A 15 -4.49 -20.19 -5.96
C ASP A 15 -4.65 -19.10 -7.03
N ASP A 16 -5.73 -19.09 -7.83
CA ASP A 16 -5.93 -18.01 -8.81
C ASP A 16 -6.49 -16.76 -8.09
N PRO A 17 -5.71 -15.66 -7.96
CA PRO A 17 -6.13 -14.45 -7.25
C PRO A 17 -7.37 -13.79 -7.87
N ARG A 18 -7.76 -14.20 -9.08
CA ARG A 18 -8.99 -13.75 -9.76
C ARG A 18 -10.26 -14.29 -9.12
N HIS A 19 -10.18 -15.42 -8.41
CA HIS A 19 -11.29 -16.08 -7.72
C HIS A 19 -11.32 -15.78 -6.21
N VAL A 20 -10.31 -15.07 -5.71
CA VAL A 20 -10.25 -14.61 -4.31
C VAL A 20 -10.98 -13.29 -4.16
N PHE A 21 -12.06 -13.31 -3.37
CA PHE A 21 -12.87 -12.15 -3.04
C PHE A 21 -12.70 -11.80 -1.57
N LEU A 22 -12.12 -10.65 -1.30
CA LEU A 22 -11.93 -10.11 0.04
C LEU A 22 -13.14 -9.28 0.45
N ASP A 23 -13.53 -9.37 1.71
CA ASP A 23 -14.51 -8.47 2.29
C ASP A 23 -13.86 -7.16 2.78
N ALA A 24 -14.67 -6.24 3.29
CA ALA A 24 -14.16 -4.97 3.81
C ALA A 24 -13.15 -5.16 4.95
N HIS A 25 -13.35 -6.17 5.80
CA HIS A 25 -12.47 -6.44 6.93
C HIS A 25 -11.11 -6.94 6.46
N ASP A 26 -11.09 -7.91 5.55
CA ASP A 26 -9.87 -8.48 4.98
C ASP A 26 -9.03 -7.41 4.25
N VAL A 27 -9.70 -6.50 3.53
CA VAL A 27 -9.03 -5.37 2.87
C VAL A 27 -8.44 -4.41 3.90
N MET A 28 -9.19 -4.08 4.96
CA MET A 28 -8.69 -3.20 6.02
C MET A 28 -7.50 -3.83 6.76
N GLU A 29 -7.55 -5.13 7.04
CA GLU A 29 -6.47 -5.87 7.70
C GLU A 29 -5.20 -5.89 6.84
N ARG A 30 -5.34 -6.16 5.54
CA ARG A 30 -4.23 -6.17 4.58
C ARG A 30 -3.44 -4.85 4.58
N TYR A 31 -4.14 -3.72 4.61
CA TYR A 31 -3.52 -2.40 4.58
C TYR A 31 -3.24 -1.82 5.98
N GLY A 32 -3.51 -2.56 7.06
CA GLY A 32 -3.33 -2.09 8.43
C GLY A 32 -4.23 -0.90 8.79
N TRP A 33 -5.39 -0.78 8.16
CA TRP A 33 -6.33 0.31 8.41
C TRP A 33 -7.21 -0.01 9.62
N GLY A 34 -7.21 0.87 10.63
CA GLY A 34 -8.16 0.77 11.72
C GLY A 34 -9.61 0.94 11.22
N LYS A 35 -10.59 0.30 11.87
CA LYS A 35 -12.00 0.21 11.42
C LYS A 35 -12.57 1.53 10.87
N THR A 36 -12.52 2.61 11.64
CA THR A 36 -13.14 3.89 11.25
C THR A 36 -12.50 4.48 10.00
N ARG A 37 -11.15 4.50 9.94
CA ARG A 37 -10.40 5.04 8.82
C ARG A 37 -10.47 4.12 7.60
N GLY A 38 -10.48 2.81 7.82
CA GLY A 38 -10.61 1.82 6.76
C GLY A 38 -11.94 1.93 6.03
N TYR A 39 -13.07 2.07 6.73
CA TYR A 39 -14.36 2.30 6.06
C TYR A 39 -14.43 3.64 5.31
N GLN A 40 -13.73 4.69 5.77
CA GLN A 40 -13.63 5.94 5.03
C GLN A 40 -12.81 5.75 3.75
N ASN A 41 -11.66 5.10 3.84
CA ASN A 41 -10.80 4.78 2.69
C ASN A 41 -11.52 3.86 1.68
N LEU A 42 -12.31 2.89 2.13
CA LEU A 42 -13.10 2.01 1.26
C LEU A 42 -14.24 2.75 0.53
N LYS A 43 -14.74 3.85 1.09
CA LYS A 43 -15.71 4.72 0.41
C LYS A 43 -15.04 5.64 -0.61
N ASP A 44 -13.77 5.97 -0.40
CA ASP A 44 -12.99 6.77 -1.31
C ASP A 44 -12.50 5.93 -2.50
N ARG A 45 -13.16 6.12 -3.64
CA ARG A 45 -12.87 5.41 -4.90
C ARG A 45 -11.53 5.82 -5.52
N THR A 46 -10.90 6.88 -5.02
CA THR A 46 -9.53 7.26 -5.42
C THR A 46 -8.48 6.46 -4.65
N MET A 47 -8.84 5.99 -3.44
CA MET A 47 -7.96 5.23 -2.56
C MET A 47 -8.08 3.72 -2.70
N VAL A 48 -9.20 3.19 -3.17
CA VAL A 48 -9.36 1.74 -3.44
C VAL A 48 -10.20 1.57 -4.69
N PRO A 49 -9.89 0.60 -5.56
CA PRO A 49 -10.74 0.30 -6.70
C PRO A 49 -12.17 -0.05 -6.24
N PRO A 50 -13.19 0.27 -7.04
CA PRO A 50 -14.57 -0.06 -6.69
C PRO A 50 -14.75 -1.57 -6.56
N PRO A 51 -15.65 -2.02 -5.65
CA PRO A 51 -15.97 -3.43 -5.51
C PRO A 51 -16.55 -3.99 -6.81
N VAL A 52 -16.46 -5.30 -6.98
CA VAL A 52 -16.91 -5.97 -8.20
C VAL A 52 -18.43 -5.81 -8.35
N LEU A 53 -18.92 -5.54 -9.57
CA LEU A 53 -20.34 -5.30 -9.84
C LEU A 53 -21.27 -6.44 -9.37
N VAL A 54 -20.76 -7.68 -9.35
CA VAL A 54 -21.50 -8.86 -8.90
C VAL A 54 -21.66 -8.90 -7.37
N HIS A 55 -20.74 -8.26 -6.63
CA HIS A 55 -20.72 -8.24 -5.17
C HIS A 55 -20.32 -6.86 -4.64
N PRO A 56 -21.27 -5.96 -4.34
CA PRO A 56 -21.01 -4.55 -4.02
C PRO A 56 -20.26 -4.31 -2.70
N ARG A 57 -19.86 -5.36 -1.99
CA ARG A 57 -19.08 -5.32 -0.74
C ARG A 57 -17.86 -6.26 -0.79
N ARG A 58 -17.48 -6.72 -1.98
CA ARG A 58 -16.33 -7.62 -2.16
C ARG A 58 -15.37 -7.07 -3.19
N TRP A 59 -14.09 -7.16 -2.86
CA TRP A 59 -12.99 -6.76 -3.71
C TRP A 59 -12.29 -7.99 -4.24
N ARG A 60 -11.98 -8.02 -5.53
CA ARG A 60 -11.13 -9.08 -6.09
C ARG A 60 -9.68 -8.78 -5.74
N LEU A 61 -8.97 -9.79 -5.25
CA LEU A 61 -7.56 -9.65 -4.89
C LEU A 61 -6.71 -9.21 -6.10
N ASP A 62 -6.93 -9.79 -7.27
CA ASP A 62 -6.30 -9.40 -8.53
C ASP A 62 -6.45 -7.89 -8.84
N GLN A 63 -7.64 -7.34 -8.62
CA GLN A 63 -7.92 -5.92 -8.85
C GLN A 63 -7.22 -5.01 -7.84
N LEU A 64 -7.08 -5.46 -6.59
CA LEU A 64 -6.33 -4.75 -5.56
C LEU A 64 -4.83 -4.75 -5.88
N LEU A 65 -4.27 -5.89 -6.28
CA LEU A 65 -2.86 -6.01 -6.69
C LEU A 65 -2.55 -5.12 -7.90
N ALA A 66 -3.37 -5.17 -8.95
CA ALA A 66 -3.20 -4.32 -10.13
C ALA A 66 -3.40 -2.82 -9.83
N TRP A 67 -4.09 -2.49 -8.74
CA TRP A 67 -4.20 -1.11 -8.26
C TRP A 67 -2.97 -0.70 -7.44
N GLU A 68 -2.48 -1.56 -6.55
CA GLU A 68 -1.25 -1.37 -5.78
C GLU A 68 -0.07 -1.11 -6.73
N GLU A 69 0.11 -1.95 -7.75
CA GLU A 69 1.18 -1.82 -8.75
C GLU A 69 1.11 -0.50 -9.51
N ARG A 70 -0.09 -0.07 -9.94
CA ARG A 70 -0.27 1.24 -10.59
C ARG A 70 0.06 2.41 -9.67
N ARG A 71 -0.23 2.29 -8.37
CA ARG A 71 0.11 3.33 -7.38
C ARG A 71 1.61 3.41 -7.14
N MET A 72 2.30 2.27 -7.09
CA MET A 72 3.76 2.22 -7.00
C MET A 72 4.38 2.84 -8.25
N ALA A 73 3.97 2.42 -9.45
CA ALA A 73 4.47 2.99 -10.71
C ALA A 73 4.21 4.51 -10.82
N ALA A 74 3.05 5.00 -10.35
CA ALA A 74 2.77 6.43 -10.33
C ALA A 74 3.64 7.20 -9.31
N ALA A 75 3.97 6.59 -8.17
CA ALA A 75 4.86 7.18 -7.18
C ALA A 75 6.32 7.18 -7.68
N GLU A 76 6.77 6.11 -8.33
CA GLU A 76 8.08 6.01 -8.98
C GLU A 76 8.20 7.05 -10.10
N ALA A 77 7.20 7.17 -10.97
CA ALA A 77 7.18 8.21 -11.99
C ALA A 77 7.22 9.62 -11.39
N ALA A 78 6.54 9.88 -10.27
CA ALA A 78 6.61 11.17 -9.58
C ALA A 78 8.03 11.47 -9.06
N LEU A 79 8.74 10.46 -8.54
CA LEU A 79 10.12 10.59 -8.12
C LEU A 79 11.05 10.88 -9.32
N ASP A 80 10.91 10.16 -10.43
CA ASP A 80 11.70 10.38 -11.65
C ASP A 80 11.44 11.75 -12.29
N THR A 81 10.23 12.29 -12.17
CA THR A 81 9.91 13.65 -12.65
C THR A 81 10.42 14.76 -11.73
N THR A 82 11.00 14.43 -10.58
CA THR A 82 11.65 15.42 -9.73
C THR A 82 12.97 15.79 -10.39
N PRO A 83 13.14 17.01 -10.91
CA PRO A 83 14.43 17.40 -11.48
C PRO A 83 15.48 17.31 -10.37
N GLU A 84 16.52 16.49 -10.58
CA GLU A 84 17.74 16.48 -9.79
C GLU A 84 18.32 17.90 -9.77
N GLY A 85 17.97 18.69 -8.75
CA GLY A 85 18.50 20.03 -8.66
C GLY A 85 17.70 20.98 -7.79
N GLU A 86 17.58 20.68 -6.49
CA GLU A 86 17.86 21.68 -5.45
C GLU A 86 18.33 20.97 -4.17
N PRO A 87 19.46 21.40 -3.56
CA PRO A 87 19.93 20.84 -2.32
C PRO A 87 19.03 21.34 -1.19
N ALA A 88 17.98 20.59 -0.88
CA ALA A 88 17.12 20.83 0.29
C ALA A 88 17.93 20.94 1.60
N PHE A 89 19.16 20.43 1.62
CA PHE A 89 20.08 20.54 2.74
C PHE A 89 20.47 21.99 3.05
N ASP A 90 20.70 22.84 2.05
CA ASP A 90 21.04 24.25 2.27
C ASP A 90 19.83 25.06 2.74
N ALA A 91 18.65 24.74 2.23
CA ALA A 91 17.38 25.34 2.67
C ALA A 91 17.03 24.96 4.13
N ILE A 92 17.26 23.70 4.51
CA ILE A 92 17.07 23.23 5.89
C ILE A 92 18.13 23.86 6.82
N ALA A 93 19.40 23.93 6.40
CA ALA A 93 20.46 24.56 7.19
C ALA A 93 20.22 26.06 7.42
N ALA A 94 19.56 26.76 6.50
CA ALA A 94 19.15 28.15 6.66
C ALA A 94 18.02 28.35 7.69
N LEU A 95 17.20 27.32 7.93
CA LEU A 95 16.13 27.32 8.94
C LEU A 95 16.61 26.92 10.33
N LEU A 96 17.80 26.33 10.45
CA LEU A 96 18.37 25.97 11.74
C LEU A 96 19.02 27.19 12.41
N PRO A 97 18.77 27.42 13.72
CA PRO A 97 19.38 28.53 14.43
C PRO A 97 20.90 28.36 14.44
N ARG A 98 21.62 29.41 14.00
CA ARG A 98 23.09 29.38 13.90
C ARG A 98 23.71 29.06 15.27
N PRO A 99 24.63 28.09 15.35
CA PRO A 99 25.26 27.74 16.62
C PRO A 99 26.06 28.93 17.16
N LYS A 100 25.80 29.26 18.43
CA LYS A 100 26.39 30.40 19.15
C LYS A 100 27.91 30.17 19.27
N ARG A 101 28.70 30.89 18.47
CA ARG A 101 30.17 30.90 18.57
C ARG A 101 30.58 31.22 20.02
N ARG A 102 31.06 30.22 20.75
CA ARG A 102 31.74 30.42 22.03
C ARG A 102 33.11 31.01 21.71
N ARG A 103 33.37 32.24 22.14
CA ARG A 103 34.73 32.81 22.16
C ARG A 103 35.51 31.97 23.15
N SER A 104 36.50 31.20 22.68
CA SER A 104 37.53 30.65 23.56
C SER A 104 38.26 31.84 24.19
N ALA A 105 38.28 31.86 25.52
CA ALA A 105 39.22 32.65 26.31
C ALA A 105 40.50 31.84 26.48
#